data_AF-A0A6B3IKY3-F1
#
_entry.id   AF-A0A6B3IKY3-F1
#
_cell.length_a   1.000
_cell.length_b   1.000
_cell.length_c   1.000
_cell.angle_alpha   90.00
_cell.angle_beta   90.00
_cell.angle_gamma   90.00
#
_symmetry.space_group_name_H-M   'P 1'
#
loop_
_entity.id
_entity.type
_entity.pdbx_description
1 polymer ?
#
loop_
_entity_poly.entity_id
_entity_poly.type
_entity_poly.pdbx_seq_one_letter_code
_entity_poly.pdbx_strand_id
1 'polypeptide(L)'
;MPSVRTYSQAISYLKSLEGKAWNPDNAFGFQCFDTANQYWLYLFNHRLKGVGAADIPTWNDFTNEATVYENTVSFQALPGDVVIFNRNYGGGYGHVGIVISATLDSITILEQNWLGGAYWSPPEVTTRRTHGYDFPMWFIRPFYAKETTANKLRSAVTPVKQDELSKGKKIMLVAGHGIGAYSNDPGAVANGENERDFNRKNIIPRVKKYLESVGNTVLLYGGNSMNQDLYQDTLYGQRVGNYKDYGMYWIKNEVKPDAIIEFHLDSASPQASGGHVIISDRFPADDIDKALSSALDKTVGKIRGVTPRGDLLNTNVSADLNLNYRLIELGFITSTKDLNYIKNNLDSFTKRIAEAINGRQIDAPSSKPSADKITWNWKGVFYPNPEKAIRVRKMPGLTGTVVEEDSWLYTKDDWVKFDQVIKKDGYWWIRFKYQREGSSTNNFYCAVCRITDKEQKIKNEKYWGTIEWA
;
A
#
# COMPACT_ATOMS: atom_id res chain seq x y z
N MET A 1 16.46 21.32 -24.30
CA MET A 1 15.20 20.73 -24.87
C MET A 1 14.34 20.31 -23.70
N PRO A 2 12.99 20.30 -23.78
CA PRO A 2 12.17 19.85 -22.66
C PRO A 2 12.60 18.42 -22.27
N SER A 3 12.40 18.09 -21.00
CA SER A 3 12.80 16.81 -20.44
C SER A 3 12.31 15.65 -21.30
N VAL A 4 13.12 14.59 -21.41
CA VAL A 4 12.69 13.32 -22.04
C VAL A 4 11.68 12.54 -21.19
N ARG A 5 11.30 13.08 -20.02
CA ARG A 5 10.41 12.48 -19.04
C ARG A 5 9.17 13.34 -18.81
N THR A 6 8.04 12.68 -18.56
CA THR A 6 6.82 13.36 -18.10
C THR A 6 6.95 13.77 -16.64
N TYR A 7 6.09 14.68 -16.19
CA TYR A 7 6.05 15.11 -14.78
C TYR A 7 5.88 13.92 -13.83
N SER A 8 4.93 13.01 -14.11
CA SER A 8 4.69 11.83 -13.27
C SER A 8 5.91 10.90 -13.19
N GLN A 9 6.64 10.72 -14.30
CA GLN A 9 7.89 9.94 -14.32
C GLN A 9 8.98 10.63 -13.50
N ALA A 10 9.13 11.95 -13.66
CA ALA A 10 10.07 12.76 -12.92
C ALA A 10 9.83 12.67 -11.41
N ILE A 11 8.60 12.86 -10.94
CA ILE A 11 8.27 12.80 -9.51
C ILE A 11 8.42 11.38 -8.94
N SER A 12 8.06 10.36 -9.72
CA SER A 12 8.26 8.97 -9.29
C SER A 12 9.74 8.63 -9.14
N TYR A 13 10.57 9.09 -10.09
CA TYR A 13 12.01 8.90 -10.04
C TYR A 13 12.65 9.66 -8.89
N LEU A 14 12.27 10.93 -8.69
CA LEU A 14 12.70 11.75 -7.54
C LEU A 14 12.49 11.02 -6.22
N LYS A 15 11.29 10.52 -5.96
CA LYS A 15 10.97 9.76 -4.74
C LYS A 15 11.82 8.50 -4.59
N SER A 16 12.23 7.88 -5.69
CA SER A 16 13.09 6.69 -5.68
C SER A 16 14.56 6.98 -5.32
N LEU A 17 14.96 8.26 -5.27
CA LEU A 17 16.31 8.67 -4.87
C LEU A 17 16.49 8.60 -3.34
N GLU A 18 15.42 8.74 -2.57
CA GLU A 18 15.43 8.72 -1.09
C GLU A 18 16.02 7.41 -0.55
N GLY A 19 16.91 7.51 0.44
CA GLY A 19 17.58 6.38 1.07
C GLY A 19 18.75 5.77 0.27
N LYS A 20 19.15 6.38 -0.85
CA LYS A 20 20.29 5.93 -1.67
C LYS A 20 21.39 6.98 -1.70
N ALA A 21 22.64 6.50 -1.73
CA ALA A 21 23.80 7.34 -1.94
C ALA A 21 24.11 7.43 -3.44
N TRP A 22 24.07 8.64 -4.01
CA TRP A 22 24.33 8.86 -5.43
C TRP A 22 25.67 9.54 -5.64
N ASN A 23 26.41 9.09 -6.64
CA ASN A 23 27.70 9.65 -7.04
C ASN A 23 27.92 9.46 -8.56
N PRO A 24 27.11 10.13 -9.42
CA PRO A 24 27.22 9.97 -10.87
C PRO A 24 28.48 10.60 -11.47
N ASP A 25 29.25 11.41 -10.72
CA ASP A 25 30.48 12.03 -11.21
C ASP A 25 31.77 11.39 -10.68
N ASN A 26 31.68 10.54 -9.65
CA ASN A 26 32.80 9.90 -8.94
C ASN A 26 33.80 10.91 -8.35
N ALA A 27 33.36 12.13 -8.03
CA ALA A 27 34.21 13.20 -7.52
C ALA A 27 33.75 13.66 -6.13
N PHE A 28 34.72 13.96 -5.26
CA PHE A 28 34.48 14.55 -3.94
C PHE A 28 33.48 13.80 -3.02
N GLY A 29 33.30 12.49 -3.22
CA GLY A 29 32.42 11.68 -2.37
C GLY A 29 30.96 11.77 -2.82
N PHE A 30 30.02 11.69 -1.86
CA PHE A 30 28.58 11.68 -2.11
C PHE A 30 27.98 13.03 -1.70
N GLN A 31 28.10 14.04 -2.57
CA GLN A 31 27.75 15.44 -2.33
C GLN A 31 26.26 15.73 -2.56
N CYS A 32 25.80 16.92 -2.17
CA CYS A 32 24.45 17.39 -2.47
C CYS A 32 24.21 17.52 -3.98
N PHE A 33 25.25 17.95 -4.69
CA PHE A 33 25.23 18.16 -6.14
C PHE A 33 25.04 16.84 -6.90
N ASP A 34 25.49 15.71 -6.34
CA ASP A 34 25.32 14.39 -6.95
C ASP A 34 23.86 13.98 -7.10
N THR A 35 23.04 14.19 -6.06
CA THR A 35 21.61 13.87 -6.12
C THR A 35 20.89 14.76 -7.11
N ALA A 36 21.26 16.05 -7.19
CA ALA A 36 20.73 16.97 -8.19
C ALA A 36 21.15 16.55 -9.61
N ASN A 37 22.41 16.16 -9.81
CA ASN A 37 22.92 15.64 -11.08
C ASN A 37 22.25 14.33 -11.48
N GLN A 38 21.99 13.44 -10.53
CA GLN A 38 21.29 12.19 -10.79
C GLN A 38 19.86 12.44 -11.29
N TYR A 39 19.16 13.39 -10.66
CA TYR A 39 17.84 13.82 -11.10
C TYR A 39 17.89 14.47 -12.48
N TRP A 40 18.84 15.39 -12.71
CA TRP A 40 18.98 16.10 -13.98
C TRP A 40 19.36 15.17 -15.14
N LEU A 41 20.27 14.21 -14.90
CA LEU A 41 20.63 13.16 -15.84
C LEU A 41 19.42 12.35 -16.27
N TYR A 42 18.52 12.00 -15.34
CA TYR A 42 17.31 11.26 -15.68
C TYR A 42 16.34 12.06 -16.55
N LEU A 43 16.27 13.38 -16.33
CA LEU A 43 15.36 14.28 -17.04
C LEU A 43 15.88 14.71 -18.41
N PHE A 44 17.19 14.96 -18.55
CA PHE A 44 17.75 15.62 -19.73
C PHE A 44 18.95 14.87 -20.35
N ASN A 45 19.36 13.73 -19.78
CA ASN A 45 20.52 12.94 -20.20
C ASN A 45 21.86 13.71 -20.18
N HIS A 46 21.96 14.79 -19.39
CA HIS A 46 23.23 15.44 -19.07
C HIS A 46 23.22 15.93 -17.62
N ARG A 47 24.40 16.34 -17.13
CA ARG A 47 24.59 16.89 -15.79
C ARG A 47 24.49 18.41 -15.79
N LEU A 48 24.24 18.94 -14.60
CA LEU A 48 24.35 20.36 -14.29
C LEU A 48 25.83 20.75 -14.17
N LYS A 49 26.14 22.02 -14.42
CA LYS A 49 27.46 22.64 -14.33
C LYS A 49 27.56 23.52 -13.10
N GLY A 50 28.74 23.56 -12.49
CA GLY A 50 29.07 24.39 -11.34
C GLY A 50 30.31 23.85 -10.63
N VAL A 51 31.04 24.71 -9.91
CA VAL A 51 32.04 24.25 -8.93
C VAL A 51 31.34 23.91 -7.62
N GLY A 52 30.29 24.66 -7.28
CA GLY A 52 29.35 24.38 -6.19
C GLY A 52 27.90 24.52 -6.63
N ALA A 53 26.98 24.13 -5.74
CA ALA A 53 25.54 24.22 -5.97
C ALA A 53 25.06 25.66 -6.28
N ALA A 54 25.63 26.68 -5.62
CA ALA A 54 25.26 28.08 -5.84
C ALA A 54 25.56 28.59 -7.25
N ASP A 55 26.40 27.90 -8.03
CA ASP A 55 26.72 28.27 -9.41
C ASP A 55 25.63 27.82 -10.40
N ILE A 56 24.82 26.82 -10.03
CA ILE A 56 23.85 26.16 -10.92
C ILE A 56 22.96 27.16 -11.67
N PRO A 57 22.36 28.18 -11.01
CA PRO A 57 21.44 29.11 -11.69
C PRO A 57 22.09 29.92 -12.82
N THR A 58 23.42 30.13 -12.77
CA THR A 58 24.12 31.04 -13.70
C THR A 58 25.09 30.32 -14.64
N TRP A 59 25.54 29.11 -14.31
CA TRP A 59 26.51 28.35 -15.10
C TRP A 59 25.86 27.36 -16.08
N ASN A 60 24.53 27.25 -16.06
CA ASN A 60 23.76 26.38 -16.93
C ASN A 60 22.84 27.23 -17.83
N ASP A 61 22.67 26.78 -19.07
CA ASP A 61 21.68 27.37 -19.98
C ASP A 61 20.35 26.59 -19.84
N PHE A 62 19.39 27.21 -19.16
CA PHE A 62 18.06 26.63 -18.95
C PHE A 62 17.02 27.03 -19.99
N THR A 63 17.39 27.83 -21.01
CA THR A 63 16.45 28.49 -21.95
C THR A 63 15.39 27.54 -22.53
N ASN A 64 15.75 26.27 -22.74
CA ASN A 64 14.85 25.25 -23.29
C ASN A 64 14.61 24.06 -22.35
N GLU A 65 15.00 24.15 -21.08
CA GLU A 65 14.99 23.04 -20.12
C GLU A 65 14.22 23.36 -18.86
N ALA A 66 14.25 24.61 -18.39
CA ALA A 66 13.60 25.00 -17.15
C ALA A 66 13.32 26.50 -17.11
N THR A 67 12.42 26.91 -16.21
CA THR A 67 12.36 28.29 -15.76
C THR A 67 13.16 28.43 -14.47
N VAL A 68 14.04 29.43 -14.40
CA VAL A 68 14.74 29.80 -13.17
C VAL A 68 13.94 30.89 -12.47
N TYR A 69 13.56 30.64 -11.22
CA TYR A 69 12.89 31.58 -10.35
C TYR A 69 13.84 32.01 -9.24
N GLU A 70 13.89 33.31 -8.97
CA GLU A 70 14.40 33.82 -7.70
C GLU A 70 13.28 33.72 -6.66
N ASN A 71 13.65 33.34 -5.44
CA ASN A 71 12.72 33.29 -4.33
C ASN A 71 12.17 34.70 -4.02
N THR A 72 10.87 34.78 -3.77
CA THR A 72 10.18 35.99 -3.27
C THR A 72 9.27 35.59 -2.13
N VAL A 73 8.82 36.55 -1.32
CA VAL A 73 7.90 36.26 -0.19
C VAL A 73 6.59 35.58 -0.61
N SER A 74 6.19 35.71 -1.88
CA SER A 74 4.99 35.08 -2.44
C SER A 74 5.29 33.85 -3.28
N PHE A 75 6.56 33.49 -3.47
CA PHE A 75 6.94 32.36 -4.31
C PHE A 75 6.70 31.05 -3.56
N GLN A 76 5.93 30.15 -4.16
CA GLN A 76 5.77 28.79 -3.67
C GLN A 76 6.43 27.81 -4.64
N ALA A 77 7.40 27.05 -4.12
CA ALA A 77 8.03 25.97 -4.84
C ALA A 77 7.03 24.85 -5.14
N LEU A 78 7.29 24.10 -6.21
CA LEU A 78 6.48 22.94 -6.60
C LEU A 78 7.33 21.66 -6.55
N PRO A 79 6.68 20.49 -6.37
CA PRO A 79 7.39 19.22 -6.47
C PRO A 79 8.14 19.12 -7.80
N GLY A 80 9.41 18.70 -7.74
CA GLY A 80 10.30 18.61 -8.90
C GLY A 80 11.15 19.85 -9.17
N ASP A 81 10.91 20.98 -8.49
CA ASP A 81 11.82 22.12 -8.54
C ASP A 81 13.17 21.74 -7.91
N VAL A 82 14.27 22.10 -8.58
CA VAL A 82 15.62 22.00 -7.99
C VAL A 82 15.87 23.30 -7.24
N VAL A 83 15.97 23.21 -5.91
CA VAL A 83 16.21 24.37 -5.04
C VAL A 83 17.70 24.57 -4.82
N ILE A 84 18.15 25.81 -4.95
CA ILE A 84 19.55 26.23 -4.76
C ILE A 84 19.62 27.18 -3.56
N PHE A 85 20.29 26.72 -2.51
CA PHE A 85 20.67 27.53 -1.37
C PHE A 85 21.89 28.38 -1.73
N ASN A 86 21.91 29.62 -1.25
CA ASN A 86 22.97 30.58 -1.52
C ASN A 86 24.33 30.18 -0.88
N ARG A 87 25.35 31.00 -1.13
CA ARG A 87 26.73 30.79 -0.66
C ARG A 87 26.92 30.87 0.86
N ASN A 88 25.91 31.26 1.65
CA ASN A 88 25.98 31.14 3.11
C ASN A 88 25.95 29.68 3.58
N TYR A 89 25.58 28.75 2.68
CA TYR A 89 25.55 27.31 2.92
C TYR A 89 26.77 26.61 2.31
N GLY A 90 27.05 25.40 2.80
CA GLY A 90 28.04 24.50 2.22
C GLY A 90 29.46 25.08 2.16
N GLY A 91 29.84 25.93 3.13
CA GLY A 91 31.16 26.54 3.18
C GLY A 91 31.49 27.48 2.01
N GLY A 92 30.48 28.12 1.40
CA GLY A 92 30.67 29.03 0.25
C GLY A 92 30.28 28.43 -1.10
N TYR A 93 30.09 27.10 -1.17
CA TYR A 93 29.69 26.38 -2.37
C TYR A 93 28.17 26.35 -2.58
N GLY A 94 27.39 26.75 -1.56
CA GLY A 94 25.95 26.61 -1.54
C GLY A 94 25.49 25.19 -1.28
N HIS A 95 24.19 24.97 -1.38
CA HIS A 95 23.58 23.65 -1.21
C HIS A 95 22.46 23.44 -2.22
N VAL A 96 22.15 22.20 -2.58
CA VAL A 96 21.10 21.87 -3.55
C VAL A 96 20.28 20.66 -3.10
N GLY A 97 18.99 20.72 -3.38
CA GLY A 97 18.09 19.59 -3.26
C GLY A 97 16.95 19.68 -4.27
N ILE A 98 16.04 18.71 -4.24
CA ILE A 98 14.87 18.69 -5.11
C ILE A 98 13.60 18.65 -4.27
N VAL A 99 12.70 19.59 -4.52
CA VAL A 99 11.46 19.79 -3.77
C VAL A 99 10.51 18.60 -3.97
N ILE A 100 9.97 18.07 -2.87
CA ILE A 100 8.92 17.05 -2.89
C ILE A 100 7.56 17.59 -2.46
N SER A 101 7.54 18.65 -1.65
CA SER A 101 6.34 19.42 -1.28
C SER A 101 6.76 20.78 -0.69
N ALA A 102 5.87 21.76 -0.74
CA ALA A 102 6.13 23.07 -0.15
C ALA A 102 4.84 23.76 0.33
N THR A 103 4.96 24.57 1.37
CA THR A 103 4.02 25.65 1.72
C THR A 103 4.63 26.99 1.29
N LEU A 104 4.02 28.12 1.66
CA LEU A 104 4.64 29.44 1.50
C LEU A 104 5.80 29.67 2.48
N ASP A 105 5.83 28.95 3.60
CA ASP A 105 6.82 29.16 4.67
C ASP A 105 7.96 28.14 4.65
N SER A 106 7.75 26.98 4.02
CA SER A 106 8.71 25.87 4.06
C SER A 106 8.72 25.03 2.80
N ILE A 107 9.88 24.41 2.55
CA ILE A 107 10.10 23.43 1.49
C ILE A 107 10.55 22.12 2.13
N THR A 108 9.90 21.01 1.76
CA THR A 108 10.41 19.67 2.03
C THR A 108 11.12 19.18 0.78
N ILE A 109 12.37 18.78 0.92
CA ILE A 109 13.25 18.44 -0.21
C ILE A 109 13.94 17.10 0.01
N LEU A 110 14.38 16.48 -1.08
CA LEU A 110 15.37 15.41 -1.06
C LEU A 110 16.75 15.99 -1.37
N GLU A 111 17.71 15.69 -0.51
CA GLU A 111 19.07 16.22 -0.57
C GLU A 111 20.07 15.21 0.01
N GLN A 112 21.33 15.35 -0.34
CA GLN A 112 22.43 14.53 0.18
C GLN A 112 23.50 15.43 0.78
N ASN A 113 24.34 14.88 1.65
CA ASN A 113 25.44 15.60 2.29
C ASN A 113 25.03 16.85 3.11
N TRP A 114 23.83 16.86 3.72
CA TRP A 114 23.45 17.97 4.60
C TRP A 114 24.21 17.90 5.93
N LEU A 115 24.51 16.68 6.41
CA LEU A 115 25.24 16.46 7.66
C LEU A 115 26.76 16.39 7.47
N GLY A 116 27.26 16.67 6.26
CA GLY A 116 28.68 16.56 5.93
C GLY A 116 29.16 15.12 5.78
N GLY A 117 28.27 14.16 5.48
CA GLY A 117 28.59 12.75 5.38
C GLY A 117 29.04 12.22 4.02
N ALA A 118 29.48 13.09 3.09
CA ALA A 118 29.91 12.70 1.76
C ALA A 118 31.00 11.61 1.72
N TYR A 119 31.87 11.54 2.75
CA TYR A 119 32.98 10.58 2.84
C TYR A 119 32.79 9.52 3.94
N TRP A 120 31.60 9.44 4.54
CA TRP A 120 31.34 8.43 5.58
C TRP A 120 31.34 7.00 5.01
N SER A 121 31.44 6.03 5.91
CA SER A 121 31.32 4.61 5.59
C SER A 121 30.24 3.97 6.49
N PRO A 122 29.01 3.73 5.98
CA PRO A 122 28.52 4.10 4.64
C PRO A 122 28.33 5.63 4.48
N PRO A 123 28.36 6.17 3.24
CA PRO A 123 28.19 7.60 2.97
C PRO A 123 26.77 8.08 3.35
N GLU A 124 26.62 9.38 3.60
CA GLU A 124 25.30 9.98 3.78
C GLU A 124 24.45 9.74 2.53
N VAL A 125 23.30 9.08 2.72
CA VAL A 125 22.33 8.84 1.66
C VAL A 125 21.49 10.09 1.42
N THR A 126 20.81 10.14 0.28
CA THR A 126 19.78 11.14 0.02
C THR A 126 18.67 11.03 1.07
N THR A 127 18.46 12.08 1.84
CA THR A 127 17.49 12.16 2.93
C THR A 127 16.46 13.24 2.66
N ARG A 128 15.31 13.12 3.31
CA ARG A 128 14.25 14.12 3.29
C ARG A 128 14.42 15.08 4.46
N ARG A 129 14.41 16.38 4.19
CA ARG A 129 14.38 17.42 5.24
C ARG A 129 13.45 18.55 4.85
N THR A 130 13.00 19.28 5.87
CA THR A 130 12.19 20.49 5.69
C THR A 130 13.02 21.69 6.09
N HIS A 131 13.09 22.66 5.19
CA HIS A 131 13.79 23.94 5.37
C HIS A 131 12.80 25.08 5.24
N GLY A 132 13.12 26.22 5.85
CA GLY A 132 12.47 27.47 5.49
C GLY A 132 12.95 27.98 4.13
N TYR A 133 12.20 28.91 3.55
CA TYR A 133 12.73 29.73 2.46
C TYR A 133 13.78 30.70 3.00
N ASP A 134 14.84 30.96 2.22
CA ASP A 134 15.87 31.94 2.52
C ASP A 134 16.07 32.91 1.35
N PHE A 135 16.80 34.00 1.57
CA PHE A 135 17.08 35.03 0.58
C PHE A 135 18.58 35.36 0.50
N PRO A 136 19.22 35.26 -0.68
CA PRO A 136 18.66 34.78 -1.94
C PRO A 136 18.52 33.25 -1.96
N MET A 137 17.55 32.74 -2.69
CA MET A 137 17.40 31.31 -2.98
C MET A 137 16.84 31.20 -4.38
N TRP A 138 17.22 30.16 -5.14
CA TRP A 138 16.74 29.99 -6.51
C TRP A 138 16.04 28.65 -6.67
N PHE A 139 15.07 28.61 -7.58
CA PHE A 139 14.31 27.42 -7.90
C PHE A 139 14.32 27.21 -9.41
N ILE A 140 14.82 26.06 -9.84
CA ILE A 140 14.88 25.69 -11.26
C ILE A 140 13.77 24.69 -11.50
N ARG A 141 12.73 25.14 -12.21
CA ARG A 141 11.52 24.34 -12.52
C ARG A 141 11.64 23.71 -13.90
N PRO A 142 11.85 22.38 -14.00
CA PRO A 142 12.04 21.72 -15.28
C PRO A 142 10.79 21.79 -16.18
N PHE A 143 11.01 21.90 -17.48
CA PHE A 143 9.99 21.68 -18.49
C PHE A 143 9.88 20.19 -18.76
N TYR A 144 8.73 19.60 -18.44
CA TYR A 144 8.48 18.18 -18.65
C TYR A 144 7.97 17.90 -20.07
N ALA A 145 8.27 16.69 -20.58
CA ALA A 145 7.64 16.22 -21.81
C ALA A 145 6.11 16.28 -21.67
N LYS A 146 5.44 16.79 -22.71
CA LYS A 146 3.99 16.67 -22.83
C LYS A 146 3.63 15.18 -22.91
N GLU A 147 2.57 14.78 -22.21
CA GLU A 147 2.02 13.44 -22.39
C GLU A 147 1.47 13.31 -23.83
N THR A 148 2.19 12.57 -24.68
CA THR A 148 1.73 12.21 -26.02
C THR A 148 1.07 10.83 -25.98
N THR A 149 0.13 10.57 -26.91
CA THR A 149 -0.54 9.27 -27.07
C THR A 149 0.45 8.11 -27.25
N ALA A 150 1.66 8.37 -27.77
CA ALA A 150 2.75 7.41 -27.89
C ALA A 150 3.52 7.15 -26.57
N ASN A 151 3.69 8.17 -25.71
CA ASN A 151 4.26 8.02 -24.36
C ASN A 151 3.26 7.40 -23.37
N LYS A 152 1.96 7.55 -23.65
CA LYS A 152 0.90 6.77 -22.99
C LYS A 152 1.05 5.27 -23.31
N LEU A 153 1.48 4.88 -24.51
CA LEU A 153 1.66 3.48 -24.92
C LEU A 153 2.98 2.84 -24.46
N ARG A 154 4.09 3.59 -24.33
CA ARG A 154 5.34 3.07 -23.72
C ARG A 154 5.30 3.06 -22.19
N SER A 155 4.52 3.95 -21.58
CA SER A 155 4.16 3.88 -20.14
C SER A 155 2.92 2.98 -19.90
N ALA A 156 2.26 2.53 -20.96
CA ALA A 156 1.23 1.50 -20.98
C ALA A 156 1.70 0.25 -21.75
N VAL A 157 2.90 -0.23 -21.42
CA VAL A 157 3.00 -1.67 -21.17
C VAL A 157 2.23 -1.92 -19.88
N THR A 158 0.91 -1.87 -20.01
CA THR A 158 0.02 -2.65 -19.17
C THR A 158 0.43 -4.10 -19.41
N PRO A 159 0.60 -4.93 -18.37
CA PRO A 159 0.48 -6.36 -18.57
C PRO A 159 -0.78 -6.61 -19.39
N VAL A 160 -0.71 -7.56 -20.32
CA VAL A 160 -1.88 -8.13 -21.00
C VAL A 160 -3.05 -8.13 -20.03
N LYS A 161 -4.23 -7.63 -20.45
CA LYS A 161 -5.48 -7.75 -19.69
C LYS A 161 -5.70 -9.23 -19.37
N GLN A 162 -5.21 -9.61 -18.21
CA GLN A 162 -5.61 -10.77 -17.45
C GLN A 162 -6.78 -10.27 -16.63
N ASP A 163 -7.87 -11.05 -16.59
CA ASP A 163 -9.09 -10.75 -15.83
C ASP A 163 -8.77 -10.09 -14.49
N GLU A 164 -9.55 -9.09 -14.07
CA GLU A 164 -9.33 -8.34 -12.81
C GLU A 164 -9.14 -9.28 -11.61
N LEU A 165 -7.88 -9.62 -11.34
CA LEU A 165 -7.41 -10.12 -10.06
C LEU A 165 -7.35 -8.92 -9.13
N SER A 166 -7.99 -9.04 -7.97
CA SER A 166 -7.98 -8.02 -6.91
C SER A 166 -6.58 -7.42 -6.75
N LYS A 167 -6.47 -6.08 -6.82
CA LYS A 167 -5.21 -5.36 -6.54
C LYS A 167 -4.58 -5.93 -5.27
N GLY A 168 -3.39 -6.54 -5.39
CA GLY A 168 -2.71 -7.21 -4.27
C GLY A 168 -2.50 -6.27 -3.08
N LYS A 169 -2.40 -6.84 -1.88
CA LYS A 169 -2.29 -6.08 -0.63
C LYS A 169 -0.96 -5.33 -0.54
N LYS A 170 -0.96 -4.19 0.13
CA LYS A 170 0.24 -3.47 0.60
C LYS A 170 0.61 -3.99 1.99
N ILE A 171 1.72 -4.71 2.10
CA ILE A 171 2.12 -5.42 3.31
C ILE A 171 3.43 -4.83 3.84
N MET A 172 3.47 -4.50 5.13
CA MET A 172 4.69 -4.13 5.84
C MET A 172 5.22 -5.35 6.60
N LEU A 173 6.46 -5.75 6.32
CA LEU A 173 7.17 -6.75 7.10
C LEU A 173 8.17 -6.05 8.01
N VAL A 174 8.17 -6.43 9.28
CA VAL A 174 9.01 -5.85 10.33
C VAL A 174 9.89 -6.97 10.89
N ALA A 175 11.19 -6.77 10.89
CA ALA A 175 12.10 -7.64 11.64
C ALA A 175 12.07 -7.20 13.11
N GLY A 176 11.79 -8.11 14.03
CA GLY A 176 11.93 -7.85 15.46
C GLY A 176 13.34 -7.37 15.81
N HIS A 177 13.43 -6.55 16.85
CA HIS A 177 14.66 -5.92 17.33
C HIS A 177 15.35 -5.08 16.24
N GLY A 178 16.60 -4.64 16.45
CA GLY A 178 17.32 -3.83 15.47
C GLY A 178 18.11 -2.68 16.07
N ILE A 179 18.57 -1.77 15.21
CA ILE A 179 19.17 -0.51 15.64
C ILE A 179 18.04 0.48 15.87
N GLY A 180 17.71 0.73 17.12
CA GLY A 180 16.72 1.73 17.52
C GLY A 180 17.37 2.95 18.16
N ALA A 181 16.52 3.88 18.60
CA ALA A 181 16.95 5.12 19.25
C ALA A 181 17.79 4.92 20.53
N TYR A 182 17.72 3.76 21.17
CA TYR A 182 18.33 3.52 22.49
C TYR A 182 19.39 2.42 22.49
N SER A 183 19.30 1.45 21.56
CA SER A 183 20.23 0.32 21.51
C SER A 183 20.28 -0.33 20.14
N ASN A 184 21.35 -1.08 19.90
CA ASN A 184 21.38 -2.09 18.85
C ASN A 184 20.98 -3.45 19.44
N ASP A 185 19.68 -3.71 19.48
CA ASP A 185 19.07 -4.87 20.13
C ASP A 185 19.21 -6.13 19.24
N PRO A 186 19.97 -7.16 19.67
CA PRO A 186 20.08 -8.42 18.93
C PRO A 186 18.86 -9.34 19.09
N GLY A 187 17.95 -9.03 20.01
CA GLY A 187 16.92 -9.95 20.48
C GLY A 187 17.51 -11.13 21.23
N ALA A 188 16.77 -12.24 21.24
CA ALA A 188 17.26 -13.45 21.87
C ALA A 188 18.50 -14.02 21.14
N VAL A 189 19.47 -14.53 21.90
CA VAL A 189 20.72 -15.11 21.39
C VAL A 189 20.86 -16.54 21.90
N ALA A 190 20.91 -17.50 20.99
CA ALA A 190 21.10 -18.90 21.31
C ALA A 190 21.55 -19.70 20.08
N ASN A 191 22.15 -20.87 20.29
CA ASN A 191 22.48 -21.81 19.22
C ASN A 191 23.32 -21.20 18.08
N GLY A 192 24.20 -20.24 18.43
CA GLY A 192 25.10 -19.56 17.50
C GLY A 192 24.44 -18.48 16.64
N GLU A 193 23.17 -18.14 16.90
CA GLU A 193 22.41 -17.12 16.18
C GLU A 193 21.88 -16.05 17.15
N ASN A 194 21.60 -14.86 16.62
CA ASN A 194 20.71 -13.91 17.27
C ASN A 194 19.47 -13.70 16.39
N GLU A 195 18.35 -13.42 17.03
CA GLU A 195 17.05 -13.27 16.40
C GLU A 195 17.03 -12.16 15.34
N ARG A 196 17.57 -10.98 15.68
CA ARG A 196 17.66 -9.81 14.81
C ARG A 196 18.24 -10.19 13.45
N ASP A 197 19.40 -10.82 13.44
CA ASP A 197 20.14 -11.15 12.22
C ASP A 197 19.55 -12.37 11.52
N PHE A 198 19.09 -13.37 12.28
CA PHE A 198 18.51 -14.59 11.71
C PHE A 198 17.26 -14.28 10.87
N ASN A 199 16.33 -13.47 11.39
CA ASN A 199 15.11 -13.09 10.69
C ASN A 199 15.40 -12.23 9.45
N ARG A 200 16.32 -11.27 9.56
CA ARG A 200 16.74 -10.39 8.44
C ARG A 200 17.42 -11.15 7.31
N LYS A 201 18.28 -12.10 7.65
CA LYS A 201 19.06 -12.87 6.67
C LYS A 201 18.25 -13.98 6.03
N ASN A 202 17.47 -14.72 6.82
CA ASN A 202 16.95 -16.01 6.40
C ASN A 202 15.44 -16.00 6.11
N ILE A 203 14.65 -15.24 6.85
CA ILE A 203 13.18 -15.36 6.82
C ILE A 203 12.54 -14.31 5.93
N ILE A 204 12.67 -13.03 6.31
CA ILE A 204 11.88 -11.95 5.73
C ILE A 204 12.12 -11.76 4.22
N PRO A 205 13.35 -11.85 3.69
CA PRO A 205 13.59 -11.74 2.25
C PRO A 205 12.85 -12.82 1.43
N ARG A 206 12.73 -14.04 1.97
CA ARG A 206 12.02 -15.15 1.30
C ARG A 206 10.51 -14.94 1.34
N VAL A 207 9.97 -14.56 2.50
CA VAL A 207 8.55 -14.22 2.64
C VAL A 207 8.17 -13.09 1.69
N LYS A 208 8.98 -12.02 1.63
CA LYS A 208 8.82 -10.91 0.67
C LYS A 208 8.78 -11.43 -0.77
N LYS A 209 9.76 -12.23 -1.17
CA LYS A 209 9.84 -12.79 -2.54
C LYS A 209 8.55 -13.53 -2.92
N TYR A 210 8.02 -14.37 -2.03
CA TYR A 210 6.78 -15.12 -2.28
C TYR A 210 5.53 -14.22 -2.32
N LEU A 211 5.43 -13.24 -1.43
CA LEU A 211 4.30 -12.31 -1.43
C LEU A 211 4.29 -11.43 -2.70
N GLU A 212 5.45 -10.97 -3.15
CA GLU A 212 5.59 -10.19 -4.38
C GLU A 212 5.32 -11.02 -5.64
N SER A 213 5.66 -12.33 -5.65
CA SER A 213 5.40 -13.19 -6.80
C SER A 213 3.91 -13.39 -7.10
N VAL A 214 3.02 -13.03 -6.16
CA VAL A 214 1.56 -13.06 -6.33
C VAL A 214 0.94 -11.66 -6.35
N GLY A 215 1.75 -10.63 -6.60
CA GLY A 215 1.27 -9.27 -6.88
C GLY A 215 1.03 -8.41 -5.64
N ASN A 216 1.41 -8.84 -4.44
CA ASN A 216 1.39 -7.96 -3.27
C ASN A 216 2.54 -6.95 -3.35
N THR A 217 2.29 -5.74 -2.85
CA THR A 217 3.35 -4.75 -2.65
C THR A 217 3.94 -4.94 -1.25
N VAL A 218 5.22 -5.30 -1.15
CA VAL A 218 5.83 -5.61 0.15
C VAL A 218 6.90 -4.57 0.52
N LEU A 219 6.71 -3.95 1.67
CA LEU A 219 7.63 -3.00 2.27
C LEU A 219 8.35 -3.63 3.47
N LEU A 220 9.59 -3.20 3.69
CA LEU A 220 10.43 -3.64 4.81
C LEU A 220 10.65 -2.44 5.74
N TYR A 221 10.34 -2.60 7.02
CA TYR A 221 10.62 -1.57 8.02
C TYR A 221 12.13 -1.41 8.18
N GLY A 222 12.63 -0.17 8.20
CA GLY A 222 14.07 0.11 8.11
C GLY A 222 14.66 -0.09 6.70
N GLY A 223 13.84 -0.17 5.66
CA GLY A 223 14.28 -0.30 4.27
C GLY A 223 14.90 -1.66 3.95
N ASN A 224 15.70 -1.74 2.88
CA ASN A 224 16.26 -3.02 2.40
C ASN A 224 17.21 -3.69 3.41
N SER A 225 17.85 -2.91 4.29
CA SER A 225 18.71 -3.44 5.35
C SER A 225 17.93 -3.89 6.58
N MET A 226 16.65 -3.53 6.69
CA MET A 226 15.81 -3.75 7.87
C MET A 226 16.49 -3.27 9.16
N ASN A 227 17.28 -2.20 9.09
CA ASN A 227 18.21 -1.85 10.17
C ASN A 227 17.55 -1.18 11.38
N GLN A 228 16.26 -0.86 11.32
CA GLN A 228 15.55 -0.15 12.38
C GLN A 228 14.80 -1.10 13.32
N ASP A 229 14.59 -0.63 14.55
CA ASP A 229 13.79 -1.28 15.59
C ASP A 229 12.46 -0.53 15.77
N LEU A 230 11.37 -1.16 15.32
CA LEU A 230 10.04 -0.58 15.37
C LEU A 230 9.57 -0.25 16.79
N TYR A 231 9.88 -1.12 17.76
CA TYR A 231 9.47 -0.91 19.16
C TYR A 231 10.15 0.34 19.71
N GLN A 232 11.47 0.44 19.54
CA GLN A 232 12.23 1.57 20.04
C GLN A 232 11.83 2.88 19.37
N ASP A 233 11.59 2.86 18.05
CA ASP A 233 11.16 4.05 17.32
C ASP A 233 9.75 4.48 17.76
N THR A 234 8.83 3.54 17.95
CA THR A 234 7.48 3.84 18.47
C THR A 234 7.55 4.43 19.87
N LEU A 235 8.36 3.85 20.76
CA LEU A 235 8.57 4.34 22.12
C LEU A 235 9.22 5.73 22.13
N TYR A 236 10.18 5.96 21.23
CA TYR A 236 10.81 7.26 21.06
C TYR A 236 9.79 8.32 20.66
N GLY A 237 8.93 8.03 19.66
CA GLY A 237 7.82 8.90 19.28
C GLY A 237 6.92 9.29 20.44
N GLN A 238 6.52 8.33 21.27
CA GLN A 238 5.74 8.62 22.49
C GLN A 238 6.48 9.50 23.48
N ARG A 239 7.77 9.22 23.72
CA ARG A 239 8.59 9.95 24.70
C ARG A 239 8.77 11.42 24.32
N VAL A 240 8.97 11.70 23.03
CA VAL A 240 9.19 13.06 22.53
C VAL A 240 7.90 13.76 22.09
N GLY A 241 6.75 13.10 22.26
CA GLY A 241 5.45 13.64 21.83
C GLY A 241 5.27 13.74 20.32
N ASN A 242 6.09 13.03 19.52
CA ASN A 242 5.96 12.98 18.07
C ASN A 242 5.16 11.75 17.64
N TYR A 243 3.85 11.97 17.48
CA TYR A 243 2.87 10.97 17.02
C TYR A 243 2.70 10.93 15.50
N LYS A 244 3.77 11.29 14.76
CA LYS A 244 3.75 11.33 13.29
C LYS A 244 4.90 10.59 12.65
N ASP A 245 6.13 10.85 13.08
CA ASP A 245 7.32 10.54 12.27
C ASP A 245 8.08 9.28 12.69
N TYR A 246 7.71 8.64 13.82
CA TYR A 246 8.45 7.50 14.35
C TYR A 246 7.60 6.22 14.47
N GLY A 247 8.23 5.09 14.14
CA GLY A 247 7.67 3.75 14.36
C GLY A 247 6.27 3.57 13.79
N MET A 248 5.36 3.05 14.62
CA MET A 248 3.95 2.83 14.27
C MET A 248 3.22 4.10 13.79
N TYR A 249 3.60 5.27 14.30
CA TYR A 249 3.00 6.53 13.88
C TYR A 249 3.39 6.88 12.44
N TRP A 250 4.66 6.67 12.07
CA TRP A 250 5.10 6.83 10.68
C TRP A 250 4.43 5.81 9.75
N ILE A 251 4.31 4.55 10.21
CA ILE A 251 3.60 3.52 9.44
C ILE A 251 2.15 3.96 9.18
N LYS A 252 1.45 4.53 10.17
CA LYS A 252 0.09 5.05 9.99
C LYS A 252 0.00 6.20 9.00
N ASN A 253 0.91 7.18 9.10
CA ASN A 253 0.78 8.45 8.41
C ASN A 253 1.35 8.42 6.99
N GLU A 254 2.46 7.71 6.78
CA GLU A 254 3.20 7.71 5.51
C GLU A 254 3.00 6.41 4.74
N VAL A 255 3.08 5.27 5.44
CA VAL A 255 3.04 3.95 4.77
C VAL A 255 1.62 3.52 4.44
N LYS A 256 0.71 3.52 5.42
CA LYS A 256 -0.68 3.04 5.27
C LYS A 256 -0.77 1.63 4.65
N PRO A 257 -0.13 0.61 5.25
CA PRO A 257 -0.23 -0.76 4.76
C PRO A 257 -1.60 -1.38 5.14
N ASP A 258 -2.04 -2.37 4.37
CA ASP A 258 -3.22 -3.19 4.67
C ASP A 258 -2.94 -4.17 5.83
N ALA A 259 -1.68 -4.57 6.01
CA ALA A 259 -1.23 -5.44 7.09
C ALA A 259 0.24 -5.19 7.46
N ILE A 260 0.55 -5.24 8.76
CA ILE A 260 1.89 -5.17 9.36
C ILE A 260 2.23 -6.47 10.09
N ILE A 261 3.21 -7.23 9.62
CA ILE A 261 3.64 -8.50 10.21
C ILE A 261 5.03 -8.32 10.81
N GLU A 262 5.14 -8.47 12.12
CA GLU A 262 6.39 -8.39 12.85
C GLU A 262 6.91 -9.79 13.22
N PHE A 263 8.13 -10.12 12.81
CA PHE A 263 8.71 -11.47 12.94
C PHE A 263 9.68 -11.54 14.10
N HIS A 264 9.44 -12.48 15.00
CA HIS A 264 10.25 -12.78 16.18
C HIS A 264 10.57 -14.29 16.29
N LEU A 265 11.50 -14.63 17.18
CA LEU A 265 11.81 -15.97 17.66
C LEU A 265 11.82 -15.98 19.18
N ASP A 266 10.93 -16.77 19.78
CA ASP A 266 10.74 -16.83 21.22
C ASP A 266 11.97 -17.43 21.93
N SER A 267 12.07 -17.21 23.23
CA SER A 267 13.18 -17.66 24.05
C SER A 267 12.70 -18.12 25.43
N ALA A 268 12.97 -19.39 25.72
CA ALA A 268 12.72 -20.01 27.02
C ALA A 268 13.71 -21.16 27.22
N SER A 269 13.36 -22.17 28.03
CA SER A 269 14.18 -23.36 28.18
C SER A 269 14.45 -24.04 26.82
N PRO A 270 15.59 -24.75 26.65
CA PRO A 270 15.91 -25.43 25.39
C PRO A 270 14.90 -26.50 24.93
N GLN A 271 14.01 -26.94 25.83
CA GLN A 271 12.93 -27.89 25.55
C GLN A 271 11.65 -27.22 25.05
N ALA A 272 11.52 -25.89 25.18
CA ALA A 272 10.41 -25.16 24.60
C ALA A 272 10.42 -25.31 23.08
N SER A 273 9.23 -25.39 22.46
CA SER A 273 9.10 -25.65 21.03
C SER A 273 7.74 -25.18 20.53
N GLY A 274 7.71 -24.74 19.29
CA GLY A 274 6.51 -24.27 18.59
C GLY A 274 6.35 -22.75 18.67
N GLY A 275 5.66 -22.19 17.68
CA GLY A 275 5.41 -20.76 17.58
C GLY A 275 4.04 -20.34 18.12
N HIS A 276 3.77 -19.03 18.07
CA HIS A 276 2.43 -18.48 18.22
C HIS A 276 2.28 -17.13 17.48
N VAL A 277 1.05 -16.63 17.40
CA VAL A 277 0.76 -15.29 16.85
C VAL A 277 0.21 -14.43 17.98
N ILE A 278 0.74 -13.23 18.15
CA ILE A 278 0.30 -12.25 19.15
C ILE A 278 -0.47 -11.12 18.46
N ILE A 279 -1.62 -10.77 19.05
CA ILE A 279 -2.48 -9.65 18.63
C ILE A 279 -2.85 -8.78 19.82
N SER A 280 -3.40 -7.59 19.57
CA SER A 280 -4.04 -6.80 20.63
C SER A 280 -5.24 -7.54 21.22
N ASP A 281 -5.40 -7.48 22.54
CA ASP A 281 -6.57 -7.99 23.26
C ASP A 281 -7.87 -7.20 23.01
N ARG A 282 -7.79 -6.06 22.32
CA ARG A 282 -8.94 -5.21 21.99
C ARG A 282 -9.68 -5.67 20.73
N PHE A 283 -9.10 -6.57 19.94
CA PHE A 283 -9.68 -7.04 18.68
C PHE A 283 -9.67 -8.57 18.58
N PRO A 284 -10.67 -9.17 17.92
CA PRO A 284 -10.65 -10.59 17.62
C PRO A 284 -9.62 -10.90 16.52
N ALA A 285 -9.09 -12.12 16.53
CA ALA A 285 -8.18 -12.62 15.51
C ALA A 285 -8.82 -12.60 14.10
N ASP A 286 -8.08 -12.07 13.13
CA ASP A 286 -8.48 -12.06 11.72
C ASP A 286 -8.05 -13.34 10.99
N ASP A 287 -8.27 -13.38 9.67
CA ASP A 287 -7.95 -14.56 8.87
C ASP A 287 -6.43 -14.75 8.67
N ILE A 288 -5.65 -13.68 8.67
CA ILE A 288 -4.18 -13.75 8.61
C ILE A 288 -3.66 -14.38 9.90
N ASP A 289 -4.17 -13.96 11.05
CA ASP A 289 -3.73 -14.47 12.35
C ASP A 289 -4.00 -15.97 12.49
N LYS A 290 -5.21 -16.41 12.12
CA LYS A 290 -5.60 -17.82 12.14
C LYS A 290 -4.78 -18.65 11.15
N ALA A 291 -4.54 -18.12 9.95
CA ALA A 291 -3.74 -18.79 8.93
C ALA A 291 -2.27 -18.94 9.36
N LEU A 292 -1.69 -17.90 9.95
CA LEU A 292 -0.33 -17.93 10.49
C LEU A 292 -0.23 -18.93 11.65
N SER A 293 -1.20 -18.92 12.57
CA SER A 293 -1.25 -19.93 13.64
C SER A 293 -1.33 -21.35 13.06
N SER A 294 -2.16 -21.59 12.04
CA SER A 294 -2.22 -22.90 11.36
C SER A 294 -0.93 -23.26 10.60
N ALA A 295 -0.23 -22.27 10.05
CA ALA A 295 1.06 -22.48 9.38
C ALA A 295 2.13 -22.95 10.38
N LEU A 296 2.18 -22.35 11.57
CA LEU A 296 3.09 -22.77 12.65
C LEU A 296 2.79 -24.20 13.12
N ASP A 297 1.52 -24.54 13.29
CA ASP A 297 1.07 -25.89 13.67
C ASP A 297 1.59 -26.99 12.73
N LYS A 298 1.64 -26.68 11.43
CA LYS A 298 2.08 -27.59 10.37
C LYS A 298 3.60 -27.61 10.16
N THR A 299 4.34 -26.79 10.89
CA THR A 299 5.79 -26.62 10.72
C THR A 299 6.54 -26.95 12.01
N VAL A 300 6.90 -25.94 12.81
CA VAL A 300 7.59 -26.13 14.09
C VAL A 300 6.65 -26.61 15.20
N GLY A 301 5.34 -26.51 14.99
CA GLY A 301 4.29 -26.75 15.98
C GLY A 301 3.78 -25.44 16.61
N LYS A 302 2.74 -25.55 17.45
CA LYS A 302 2.22 -24.42 18.24
C LYS A 302 2.50 -24.64 19.71
N ILE A 303 3.15 -23.67 20.35
CA ILE A 303 3.12 -23.60 21.81
C ILE A 303 1.79 -23.00 22.30
N ARG A 304 1.24 -22.05 21.52
CA ARG A 304 -0.06 -21.41 21.72
C ARG A 304 -0.70 -21.10 20.37
N GLY A 305 -2.00 -20.83 20.37
CA GLY A 305 -2.75 -20.40 19.18
C GLY A 305 -2.50 -18.93 18.81
N VAL A 306 -3.57 -18.19 18.53
CA VAL A 306 -3.53 -16.73 18.54
C VAL A 306 -3.65 -16.28 20.00
N THR A 307 -2.71 -15.47 20.46
CA THR A 307 -2.56 -15.03 21.85
C THR A 307 -2.85 -13.53 21.94
N PRO A 308 -4.02 -13.11 22.46
CA PRO A 308 -4.29 -11.69 22.68
C PRO A 308 -3.45 -11.14 23.85
N ARG A 309 -2.90 -9.94 23.68
CA ARG A 309 -2.00 -9.28 24.66
C ARG A 309 -2.27 -7.78 24.73
N GLY A 310 -2.47 -7.27 25.95
CA GLY A 310 -2.66 -5.84 26.27
C GLY A 310 -1.44 -5.19 26.95
N ASP A 311 -0.33 -5.90 27.08
CA ASP A 311 0.88 -5.46 27.80
C ASP A 311 2.07 -5.13 26.87
N LEU A 312 1.92 -5.33 25.56
CA LEU A 312 2.97 -5.00 24.59
C LEU A 312 2.74 -3.63 23.94
N LEU A 313 3.81 -2.86 23.76
CA LEU A 313 3.71 -1.50 23.23
C LEU A 313 3.09 -1.46 21.82
N ASN A 314 3.67 -2.20 20.87
CA ASN A 314 3.21 -2.16 19.47
C ASN A 314 1.79 -2.72 19.32
N THR A 315 1.37 -3.71 20.13
CA THR A 315 -0.02 -4.20 20.11
C THR A 315 -0.99 -3.11 20.56
N ASN A 316 -0.66 -2.40 21.65
CA ASN A 316 -1.50 -1.30 22.14
C ASN A 316 -1.54 -0.10 21.19
N VAL A 317 -0.39 0.36 20.71
CA VAL A 317 -0.31 1.52 19.81
C VAL A 317 -0.98 1.23 18.47
N SER A 318 -0.78 0.04 17.91
CA SER A 318 -1.47 -0.34 16.67
C SER A 318 -2.99 -0.36 16.85
N ALA A 319 -3.47 -0.78 18.02
CA ALA A 319 -4.89 -0.75 18.35
C ALA A 319 -5.43 0.68 18.45
N ASP A 320 -4.72 1.57 19.13
CA ASP A 320 -5.07 3.00 19.23
C ASP A 320 -5.13 3.68 17.85
N LEU A 321 -4.22 3.29 16.94
CA LEU A 321 -4.13 3.84 15.59
C LEU A 321 -5.04 3.16 14.57
N ASN A 322 -5.79 2.13 14.99
CA ASN A 322 -6.61 1.27 14.13
C ASN A 322 -5.79 0.74 12.93
N LEU A 323 -4.64 0.14 13.22
CA LEU A 323 -3.78 -0.53 12.26
C LEU A 323 -3.99 -2.04 12.37
N ASN A 324 -4.12 -2.71 11.22
CA ASN A 324 -4.05 -4.16 11.21
C ASN A 324 -2.57 -4.54 11.46
N TYR A 325 -2.25 -5.03 12.66
CA TYR A 325 -0.92 -5.41 13.15
C TYR A 325 -0.95 -6.78 13.84
N ARG A 326 0.10 -7.57 13.65
CA ARG A 326 0.37 -8.79 14.43
C ARG A 326 1.87 -9.02 14.57
N LEU A 327 2.22 -9.70 15.65
CA LEU A 327 3.56 -10.22 15.90
C LEU A 327 3.51 -11.75 15.80
N ILE A 328 4.48 -12.36 15.13
CA ILE A 328 4.60 -13.81 15.00
C ILE A 328 5.92 -14.30 15.61
N GLU A 329 5.80 -15.17 16.60
CA GLU A 329 6.92 -15.97 17.09
C GLU A 329 7.02 -17.22 16.23
N LEU A 330 8.08 -17.33 15.44
CA LEU A 330 8.24 -18.39 14.43
C LEU A 330 8.60 -19.75 15.02
N GLY A 331 8.94 -19.79 16.31
CA GLY A 331 9.52 -20.92 17.05
C GLY A 331 10.51 -20.39 18.08
N PHE A 332 11.15 -21.28 18.84
CA PHE A 332 12.10 -20.88 19.87
C PHE A 332 13.54 -20.84 19.33
N ILE A 333 14.25 -19.72 19.45
CA ILE A 333 15.68 -19.65 19.07
C ILE A 333 16.55 -20.52 19.99
N THR A 334 16.13 -20.70 21.25
CA THR A 334 16.81 -21.56 22.24
C THR A 334 16.59 -23.05 21.96
N SER A 335 15.61 -23.41 21.13
CA SER A 335 15.31 -24.78 20.75
C SER A 335 16.10 -25.19 19.51
N THR A 336 17.07 -26.08 19.68
CA THR A 336 17.83 -26.64 18.55
C THR A 336 16.91 -27.39 17.57
N LYS A 337 15.83 -27.99 18.07
CA LYS A 337 14.80 -28.65 17.25
C LYS A 337 14.13 -27.65 16.30
N ASP A 338 13.58 -26.55 16.83
CA ASP A 338 12.86 -25.56 16.02
C ASP A 338 13.81 -24.86 15.05
N LEU A 339 14.97 -24.41 15.54
CA LEU A 339 15.93 -23.69 14.72
C LEU A 339 16.49 -24.55 13.58
N ASN A 340 16.81 -25.83 13.84
CA ASN A 340 17.25 -26.75 12.80
C ASN A 340 16.13 -27.05 11.80
N TYR A 341 14.87 -27.21 12.26
CA TYR A 341 13.75 -27.37 11.36
C TYR A 341 13.63 -26.18 10.41
N ILE A 342 13.62 -24.95 10.94
CA ILE A 342 13.52 -23.73 10.13
C ILE A 342 14.68 -23.64 9.13
N LYS A 343 15.94 -23.83 9.59
CA LYS A 343 17.14 -23.79 8.74
C LYS A 343 17.09 -24.81 7.60
N ASN A 344 16.70 -26.05 7.90
CA ASN A 344 16.65 -27.13 6.92
C ASN A 344 15.46 -27.02 5.96
N ASN A 345 14.44 -26.23 6.31
CA ASN A 345 13.21 -26.08 5.54
C ASN A 345 12.93 -24.62 5.14
N LEU A 346 13.95 -23.76 5.04
CA LEU A 346 13.77 -22.31 4.89
C LEU A 346 12.77 -21.92 3.80
N ASP A 347 12.89 -22.51 2.61
CA ASP A 347 12.03 -22.15 1.48
C ASP A 347 10.58 -22.63 1.69
N SER A 348 10.37 -23.89 2.10
CA SER A 348 9.02 -24.42 2.34
C SER A 348 8.34 -23.78 3.55
N PHE A 349 9.11 -23.49 4.60
CA PHE A 349 8.67 -22.79 5.80
C PHE A 349 8.23 -21.36 5.46
N THR A 350 9.11 -20.56 4.86
CA THR A 350 8.82 -19.16 4.52
C THR A 350 7.73 -19.03 3.45
N LYS A 351 7.65 -19.98 2.49
CA LYS A 351 6.52 -20.05 1.56
C LYS A 351 5.20 -20.25 2.30
N ARG A 352 5.14 -21.21 3.23
CA ARG A 352 3.91 -21.47 4.00
C ARG A 352 3.48 -20.27 4.85
N ILE A 353 4.44 -19.53 5.41
CA ILE A 353 4.16 -18.27 6.11
C ILE A 353 3.63 -17.20 5.13
N ALA A 354 4.23 -17.06 3.95
CA ALA A 354 3.74 -16.15 2.91
C ALA A 354 2.32 -16.52 2.43
N GLU A 355 2.01 -17.81 2.26
CA GLU A 355 0.66 -18.30 1.91
C GLU A 355 -0.38 -17.91 2.95
N ALA A 356 -0.02 -18.01 4.23
CA ALA A 356 -0.88 -17.61 5.33
C ALA A 356 -1.15 -16.09 5.33
N ILE A 357 -0.12 -15.26 5.12
CA ILE A 357 -0.27 -13.80 5.00
C ILE A 357 -1.11 -13.41 3.78
N ASN A 358 -0.88 -14.10 2.66
CA ASN A 358 -1.58 -13.88 1.40
C ASN A 358 -3.07 -14.30 1.49
N GLY A 359 -3.38 -15.28 2.34
CA GLY A 359 -4.71 -15.88 2.47
C GLY A 359 -5.01 -16.95 1.41
N ARG A 360 -4.03 -17.30 0.57
CA ARG A 360 -4.11 -18.37 -0.44
C ARG A 360 -2.71 -18.88 -0.79
N GLN A 361 -2.65 -20.10 -1.32
CA GLN A 361 -1.41 -20.70 -1.82
C GLN A 361 -0.76 -19.82 -2.90
N ILE A 362 0.57 -19.73 -2.87
CA ILE A 362 1.35 -18.83 -3.74
C ILE A 362 1.27 -19.31 -5.21
N ASP A 363 1.30 -20.63 -5.42
CA ASP A 363 1.22 -21.23 -6.76
C ASP A 363 -0.19 -21.71 -7.13
N ALA A 364 -1.20 -21.43 -6.30
CA ALA A 364 -2.56 -21.78 -6.66
C ALA A 364 -2.93 -21.03 -7.95
N PRO A 365 -3.57 -21.70 -8.93
CA PRO A 365 -4.16 -20.99 -10.05
C PRO A 365 -5.06 -19.86 -9.52
N SER A 366 -5.14 -18.76 -10.26
CA SER A 366 -6.08 -17.67 -9.97
C SER A 366 -7.44 -18.31 -9.68
N SER A 367 -7.94 -18.12 -8.46
CA SER A 367 -9.29 -18.58 -8.14
C SER A 367 -10.22 -17.89 -9.13
N LYS A 368 -11.04 -18.67 -9.85
CA LYS A 368 -12.20 -18.09 -10.54
C LYS A 368 -12.90 -17.20 -9.51
N PRO A 369 -13.20 -15.93 -9.82
CA PRO A 369 -13.90 -15.07 -8.88
C PRO A 369 -15.08 -15.86 -8.34
N SER A 370 -15.20 -15.90 -7.00
CA SER A 370 -16.43 -16.37 -6.35
C SER A 370 -17.57 -15.72 -7.11
N ALA A 371 -18.46 -16.52 -7.72
CA ALA A 371 -19.59 -15.97 -8.44
C ALA A 371 -20.22 -14.90 -7.54
N ASP A 372 -20.27 -13.65 -8.03
CA ASP A 372 -20.85 -12.57 -7.26
C ASP A 372 -22.17 -13.07 -6.70
N LYS A 373 -22.44 -12.81 -5.41
CA LYS A 373 -23.76 -13.12 -4.87
C LYS A 373 -24.74 -12.27 -5.67
N ILE A 374 -25.37 -12.88 -6.66
CA ILE A 374 -26.34 -12.24 -7.56
C ILE A 374 -27.77 -12.47 -7.09
N THR A 375 -27.98 -13.21 -6.00
CA THR A 375 -29.32 -13.55 -5.51
C THR A 375 -29.44 -13.31 -4.01
N TRP A 376 -30.53 -12.67 -3.60
CA TRP A 376 -30.89 -12.41 -2.21
C TRP A 376 -32.33 -12.82 -1.96
N ASN A 377 -32.61 -13.51 -0.86
CA ASN A 377 -33.98 -13.87 -0.43
C ASN A 377 -34.66 -12.69 0.30
N TRP A 378 -34.59 -11.50 -0.29
CA TRP A 378 -35.23 -10.31 0.23
C TRP A 378 -36.69 -10.26 -0.23
N LYS A 379 -37.55 -9.81 0.66
CA LYS A 379 -38.99 -9.74 0.45
C LYS A 379 -39.45 -8.29 0.40
N GLY A 380 -40.57 -8.07 -0.28
CA GLY A 380 -41.22 -6.77 -0.33
C GLY A 380 -42.42 -6.78 -1.26
N VAL A 381 -43.00 -5.60 -1.43
CA VAL A 381 -44.07 -5.35 -2.40
C VAL A 381 -43.55 -4.34 -3.41
N PHE A 382 -43.66 -4.67 -4.70
CA PHE A 382 -43.33 -3.76 -5.79
C PHE A 382 -44.62 -3.21 -6.40
N TYR A 383 -44.74 -1.88 -6.43
CA TYR A 383 -45.83 -1.15 -7.07
C TYR A 383 -45.28 -0.50 -8.35
N PRO A 384 -45.55 -1.07 -9.54
CA PRO A 384 -44.96 -0.60 -10.78
C PRO A 384 -45.48 0.78 -11.19
N ASN A 385 -44.63 1.61 -11.80
CA ASN A 385 -45.07 2.84 -12.45
C ASN A 385 -44.15 3.17 -13.64
N PRO A 386 -44.07 2.29 -14.66
CA PRO A 386 -43.22 2.49 -15.83
C PRO A 386 -43.80 3.51 -16.82
N GLU A 387 -42.97 4.04 -17.72
CA GLU A 387 -43.44 4.89 -18.82
C GLU A 387 -44.23 4.14 -19.91
N LYS A 388 -44.06 2.82 -20.02
CA LYS A 388 -44.73 1.98 -21.04
C LYS A 388 -45.36 0.74 -20.42
N ALA A 389 -44.54 -0.24 -20.03
CA ALA A 389 -44.93 -1.45 -19.32
C ALA A 389 -43.65 -2.18 -18.85
N ILE A 390 -43.74 -2.95 -17.77
CA ILE A 390 -42.68 -3.86 -17.34
C ILE A 390 -43.04 -5.27 -17.82
N ARG A 391 -42.20 -5.79 -18.73
CA ARG A 391 -42.35 -7.15 -19.26
C ARG A 391 -42.06 -8.18 -18.17
N VAL A 392 -42.98 -9.12 -18.00
CA VAL A 392 -42.81 -10.26 -17.10
C VAL A 392 -42.22 -11.45 -17.86
N ARG A 393 -41.40 -12.26 -17.17
CA ARG A 393 -40.67 -13.39 -17.76
C ARG A 393 -40.75 -14.63 -16.89
N LYS A 394 -40.59 -15.80 -17.52
CA LYS A 394 -40.51 -17.11 -16.83
C LYS A 394 -39.16 -17.36 -16.16
N MET A 395 -38.13 -16.59 -16.53
CA MET A 395 -36.79 -16.62 -15.93
C MET A 395 -36.23 -15.19 -15.87
N PRO A 396 -35.35 -14.85 -14.91
CA PRO A 396 -34.72 -13.54 -14.86
C PRO A 396 -33.75 -13.36 -16.03
N GLY A 397 -33.64 -12.13 -16.54
CA GLY A 397 -32.72 -11.74 -17.62
C GLY A 397 -33.43 -11.33 -18.92
N LEU A 398 -32.73 -10.57 -19.75
CA LEU A 398 -33.20 -10.04 -21.02
C LEU A 398 -33.50 -11.13 -22.05
N THR A 399 -32.89 -12.30 -21.91
CA THR A 399 -33.13 -13.49 -22.75
C THR A 399 -34.20 -14.43 -22.20
N GLY A 400 -34.74 -14.18 -21.00
CA GLY A 400 -35.80 -15.01 -20.42
C GLY A 400 -37.09 -14.94 -21.23
N THR A 401 -37.80 -16.05 -21.40
CA THR A 401 -39.07 -16.11 -22.14
C THR A 401 -40.06 -15.11 -21.55
N VAL A 402 -40.49 -14.15 -22.38
CA VAL A 402 -41.51 -13.15 -22.03
C VAL A 402 -42.88 -13.83 -22.02
N VAL A 403 -43.69 -13.53 -21.01
CA VAL A 403 -45.09 -14.00 -20.95
C VAL A 403 -45.99 -13.14 -21.83
N GLU A 404 -47.21 -13.62 -22.07
CA GLU A 404 -48.27 -12.88 -22.75
C GLU A 404 -48.47 -11.45 -22.20
N GLU A 405 -48.84 -10.51 -23.07
CA GLU A 405 -48.83 -9.06 -22.80
C GLU A 405 -49.87 -8.61 -21.75
N ASP A 406 -50.97 -9.35 -21.64
CA ASP A 406 -51.99 -9.21 -20.58
C ASP A 406 -51.47 -9.57 -19.18
N SER A 407 -50.31 -10.24 -19.11
CA SER A 407 -49.62 -10.57 -17.88
C SER A 407 -48.46 -9.61 -17.54
N TRP A 408 -48.33 -8.48 -18.24
CA TRP A 408 -47.31 -7.47 -17.91
C TRP A 408 -47.79 -6.51 -16.81
N LEU A 409 -46.86 -5.72 -16.25
CA LEU A 409 -47.18 -4.75 -15.20
C LEU A 409 -47.18 -3.33 -15.79
N TYR A 410 -48.29 -2.61 -15.68
CA TYR A 410 -48.51 -1.31 -16.33
C TYR A 410 -48.60 -0.17 -15.33
N THR A 411 -49.24 -0.39 -14.18
CA THR A 411 -49.58 0.64 -13.21
C THR A 411 -49.35 0.16 -11.78
N LYS A 412 -49.46 1.05 -10.80
CA LYS A 412 -49.28 0.72 -9.38
C LYS A 412 -50.28 -0.32 -8.88
N ASP A 413 -51.40 -0.48 -9.58
CA ASP A 413 -52.45 -1.45 -9.23
C ASP A 413 -52.06 -2.88 -9.64
N ASP A 414 -51.05 -3.04 -10.51
CA ASP A 414 -50.43 -4.33 -10.89
C ASP A 414 -49.32 -4.72 -9.89
N TRP A 415 -49.53 -4.45 -8.61
CA TRP A 415 -48.54 -4.69 -7.57
C TRP A 415 -48.24 -6.19 -7.38
N VAL A 416 -46.99 -6.49 -7.01
CA VAL A 416 -46.55 -7.87 -6.80
C VAL A 416 -45.74 -8.01 -5.51
N LYS A 417 -46.04 -9.06 -4.73
CA LYS A 417 -45.20 -9.51 -3.61
C LYS A 417 -44.06 -10.35 -4.16
N PHE A 418 -42.83 -9.95 -3.85
CA PHE A 418 -41.64 -10.70 -4.22
C PHE A 418 -40.95 -11.28 -2.99
N ASP A 419 -40.20 -12.35 -3.22
CA ASP A 419 -39.47 -13.08 -2.18
C ASP A 419 -37.99 -13.31 -2.53
N GLN A 420 -37.54 -12.77 -3.65
CA GLN A 420 -36.17 -12.83 -4.10
C GLN A 420 -35.82 -11.64 -4.98
N VAL A 421 -34.58 -11.16 -4.84
CA VAL A 421 -33.96 -10.14 -5.67
C VAL A 421 -32.76 -10.75 -6.40
N ILE A 422 -32.59 -10.45 -7.68
CA ILE A 422 -31.57 -11.05 -8.55
C ILE A 422 -30.87 -9.96 -9.38
N LYS A 423 -29.54 -9.96 -9.45
CA LYS A 423 -28.76 -9.17 -10.43
C LYS A 423 -28.58 -9.96 -11.71
N LYS A 424 -29.04 -9.42 -12.84
CA LYS A 424 -28.80 -10.04 -14.14
C LYS A 424 -28.92 -9.04 -15.29
N ASP A 425 -28.04 -9.15 -16.27
CA ASP A 425 -28.03 -8.36 -17.51
C ASP A 425 -28.02 -6.82 -17.29
N GLY A 426 -27.43 -6.36 -16.19
CA GLY A 426 -27.40 -4.93 -15.83
C GLY A 426 -28.67 -4.41 -15.15
N TYR A 427 -29.55 -5.30 -14.70
CA TYR A 427 -30.80 -4.96 -14.01
C TYR A 427 -30.93 -5.69 -12.67
N TRP A 428 -31.70 -5.06 -11.80
CA TRP A 428 -32.27 -5.71 -10.63
C TRP A 428 -33.60 -6.35 -11.01
N TRP A 429 -33.73 -7.64 -10.74
CA TRP A 429 -34.92 -8.45 -10.97
C TRP A 429 -35.52 -8.86 -9.65
N ILE A 430 -36.84 -9.00 -9.63
CA ILE A 430 -37.56 -9.62 -8.52
C ILE A 430 -38.20 -10.93 -8.97
N ARG A 431 -38.31 -11.90 -8.06
CA ARG A 431 -39.11 -13.12 -8.24
C ARG A 431 -40.43 -12.97 -7.50
N PHE A 432 -41.53 -13.21 -8.18
CA PHE A 432 -42.87 -13.11 -7.60
C PHE A 432 -43.78 -14.22 -8.14
N LYS A 433 -44.96 -14.33 -7.53
CA LYS A 433 -46.11 -15.07 -8.06
C LYS A 433 -47.27 -14.10 -8.18
N TYR A 434 -48.17 -14.28 -9.13
CA TYR A 434 -49.36 -13.42 -9.25
C TYR A 434 -50.29 -13.56 -8.06
N GLN A 435 -50.95 -12.47 -7.69
CA GLN A 435 -51.73 -12.31 -6.45
C GLN A 435 -53.21 -12.60 -6.65
N ARG A 436 -53.70 -12.45 -7.89
CA ARG A 436 -55.12 -12.64 -8.21
C ARG A 436 -55.50 -14.10 -8.09
N GLU A 437 -56.63 -14.37 -7.45
CA GLU A 437 -57.19 -15.72 -7.35
C GLU A 437 -57.39 -16.35 -8.74
N GLY A 438 -57.01 -17.61 -8.89
CA GLY A 438 -57.00 -18.33 -10.17
C GLY A 438 -55.74 -18.12 -11.03
N SER A 439 -54.79 -17.25 -10.62
CA SER A 439 -53.54 -17.06 -11.35
C SER A 439 -52.58 -18.24 -11.20
N SER A 440 -51.63 -18.34 -12.13
CA SER A 440 -50.57 -19.36 -12.09
C SER A 440 -49.76 -19.30 -10.77
N THR A 441 -49.46 -20.48 -10.22
CA THR A 441 -48.63 -20.65 -9.02
C THR A 441 -47.13 -20.70 -9.31
N ASN A 442 -46.75 -20.52 -10.58
CA ASN A 442 -45.36 -20.49 -11.05
C ASN A 442 -44.63 -19.24 -10.57
N ASN A 443 -43.30 -19.31 -10.57
CA ASN A 443 -42.45 -18.15 -10.33
C ASN A 443 -42.27 -17.34 -11.62
N PHE A 444 -42.46 -16.03 -11.50
CA PHE A 444 -42.26 -15.06 -12.56
C PHE A 444 -41.24 -14.01 -12.13
N TYR A 445 -40.67 -13.32 -13.12
CA TYR A 445 -39.59 -12.37 -12.92
C TYR A 445 -39.82 -11.11 -13.72
N CYS A 446 -39.54 -9.97 -13.12
CA CYS A 446 -39.53 -8.69 -13.81
C CYS A 446 -38.36 -7.83 -13.31
N ALA A 447 -37.84 -6.97 -14.20
CA ALA A 447 -36.81 -6.01 -13.84
C ALA A 447 -37.47 -4.79 -13.17
N VAL A 448 -36.92 -4.34 -12.04
CA VAL A 448 -37.44 -3.18 -11.27
C VAL A 448 -36.63 -1.92 -11.49
N CYS A 449 -35.36 -2.04 -11.87
CA CYS A 449 -34.49 -0.93 -12.29
C CYS A 449 -33.24 -1.42 -13.00
N ARG A 450 -32.54 -0.48 -13.64
CA ARG A 450 -31.13 -0.66 -14.03
C ARG A 450 -30.24 -0.59 -12.80
N ILE A 451 -29.13 -1.32 -12.82
CA ILE A 451 -28.06 -1.17 -11.84
C ILE A 451 -27.27 0.09 -12.21
N THR A 452 -27.40 1.14 -11.42
CA THR A 452 -26.71 2.43 -11.65
C THR A 452 -25.89 2.88 -10.45
N ASP A 453 -26.20 2.37 -9.25
CA ASP A 453 -25.40 2.59 -8.06
C ASP A 453 -24.01 1.97 -8.23
N LYS A 454 -22.96 2.75 -7.95
CA LYS A 454 -21.55 2.33 -8.13
C LYS A 454 -21.17 1.16 -7.22
N GLU A 455 -21.82 1.05 -6.06
CA GLU A 455 -21.64 -0.03 -5.10
C GLU A 455 -22.66 -1.17 -5.33
N GLN A 456 -23.50 -1.03 -6.37
CA GLN A 456 -24.59 -1.92 -6.75
C GLN A 456 -25.46 -2.29 -5.54
N LYS A 457 -25.97 -1.27 -4.84
CA LYS A 457 -26.93 -1.40 -3.74
C LYS A 457 -28.35 -1.08 -4.22
N ILE A 458 -29.22 -2.11 -4.32
CA ILE A 458 -30.61 -1.93 -4.84
C ILE A 458 -31.40 -0.84 -4.10
N LYS A 459 -31.18 -0.68 -2.78
CA LYS A 459 -31.89 0.31 -1.96
C LYS A 459 -31.53 1.77 -2.28
N ASN A 460 -30.45 1.99 -3.05
CA ASN A 460 -30.03 3.29 -3.53
C ASN A 460 -30.50 3.56 -4.97
N GLU A 461 -31.09 2.57 -5.64
CA GLU A 461 -31.48 2.69 -7.04
C GLU A 461 -32.82 3.41 -7.20
N LYS A 462 -33.01 4.04 -8.36
CA LYS A 462 -34.31 4.56 -8.79
C LYS A 462 -35.12 3.46 -9.49
N TYR A 463 -36.23 3.05 -8.89
CA TYR A 463 -37.12 2.02 -9.46
C TYR A 463 -38.04 2.55 -10.56
N TRP A 464 -38.48 1.67 -11.45
CA TRP A 464 -39.61 1.88 -12.36
C TRP A 464 -40.94 1.72 -11.63
N GLY A 465 -41.09 2.40 -10.50
CA GLY A 465 -42.15 2.19 -9.52
C GLY A 465 -41.66 2.50 -8.10
N THR A 466 -42.23 1.83 -7.11
CA THR A 466 -41.81 1.90 -5.71
C THR A 466 -41.73 0.51 -5.09
N ILE A 467 -40.79 0.31 -4.17
CA ILE A 467 -40.66 -0.93 -3.40
C ILE A 467 -40.87 -0.62 -1.93
N GLU A 468 -41.82 -1.31 -1.31
CA GLU A 468 -41.96 -1.42 0.14
C GLU A 468 -41.19 -2.67 0.60
N TRP A 469 -40.05 -2.45 1.25
CA TRP A 469 -39.23 -3.52 1.79
C TRP A 469 -39.85 -4.07 3.07
N ALA A 470 -39.82 -5.40 3.22
CA ALA A 470 -40.28 -6.10 4.43
C ALA A 470 -39.19 -6.18 5.51
#